data_AF-A0A538B3M9-F1
#
_entry.id   AF-A0A538B3M9-F1
#
_cell.length_a   1.000
_cell.length_b   1.000
_cell.length_c   1.000
_cell.angle_alpha   90.00
_cell.angle_beta   90.00
_cell.angle_gamma   90.00
#
_symmetry.space_group_name_H-M   'P 1'
#
loop_
_entity.id
_entity.type
_entity.pdbx_description
1 polymer ?
#
loop_
_entity_poly.entity_id
_entity_poly.type
_entity_poly.pdbx_seq_one_letter_code
_entity_poly.pdbx_strand_id
1 'polypeptide(L)'
;MVIICILLWAYWVIMLLRILSSWFPAPGQGPLRQLMEVVYSVTEPVLRPLRSIIKPVRLGMVGLDLSPIIVFVVITVLQRIFC
;
A
#
# COMPACT_ATOMS: atom_id res chain seq x y z
N MET A 1 3.00 22.88 9.33
CA MET A 1 1.69 22.30 8.94
C MET A 1 1.72 21.76 7.51
N VAL A 2 2.06 22.56 6.49
CA VAL A 2 1.99 22.17 5.07
C VAL A 2 2.91 21.00 4.67
N ILE A 3 4.13 20.95 5.20
CA ILE A 3 5.13 19.91 4.84
C ILE A 3 4.66 18.51 5.27
N ILE A 4 4.04 18.41 6.45
CA ILE A 4 3.50 17.15 6.99
C ILE A 4 2.35 16.65 6.11
N CYS A 5 1.49 17.56 5.65
CA CYS A 5 0.40 17.24 4.75
C CYS A 5 0.86 16.74 3.39
N ILE A 6 1.93 17.33 2.84
CA ILE A 6 2.52 16.88 1.57
C ILE A 6 3.11 15.47 1.72
N LEU A 7 3.83 15.20 2.82
CA LEU A 7 4.38 13.87 3.11
C LEU A 7 3.29 12.80 3.27
N LEU A 8 2.22 13.11 4.01
CA LEU A 8 1.06 12.23 4.17
C LEU A 8 0.36 11.96 2.83
N TRP A 9 0.20 12.98 2.01
CA TRP A 9 -0.41 12.85 0.68
C TRP A 9 0.45 12.00 -0.27
N ALA A 10 1.77 12.21 -0.29
CA ALA A 10 2.69 11.40 -1.07
C ALA A 10 2.63 9.92 -0.65
N TYR A 11 2.57 9.65 0.66
CA TYR A 11 2.43 8.30 1.19
C TYR A 11 1.07 7.67 0.84
N TRP A 12 0.01 8.47 0.85
CA TRP A 12 -1.32 8.05 0.42
C TRP A 12 -1.34 7.57 -1.04
N VAL A 13 -0.67 8.29 -1.95
CA VAL A 13 -0.53 7.89 -3.37
C VAL A 13 0.24 6.58 -3.51
N ILE A 14 1.32 6.39 -2.74
CA ILE A 14 2.11 5.14 -2.75
C ILE A 14 1.26 3.96 -2.27
N MET A 15 0.44 4.16 -1.24
CA MET A 15 -0.50 3.14 -0.76
C MET A 15 -1.60 2.82 -1.77
N LEU A 16 -2.12 3.83 -2.46
CA LEU A 16 -3.09 3.63 -3.52
C LEU A 16 -2.49 2.81 -4.67
N LEU A 17 -1.25 3.09 -5.08
CA LEU A 17 -0.50 2.27 -6.04
C LEU A 17 -0.32 0.83 -5.55
N ARG A 18 -0.04 0.62 -4.25
CA ARG A 18 0.08 -0.72 -3.66
C ARG A 18 -1.24 -1.49 -3.71
N ILE A 19 -2.37 -0.84 -3.40
CA ILE A 19 -3.72 -1.44 -3.51
C ILE A 19 -4.00 -1.82 -4.97
N LEU A 20 -3.77 -0.92 -5.92
CA LEU A 20 -3.95 -1.21 -7.34
C LEU A 20 -3.06 -2.38 -7.79
N SER A 21 -1.79 -2.40 -7.37
CA SER A 21 -0.86 -3.51 -7.66
C SER A 21 -1.24 -4.85 -7.01
N SER A 22 -2.17 -4.86 -6.05
CA SER A 22 -2.69 -6.11 -5.48
C SER A 22 -3.81 -6.71 -6.33
N TRP A 23 -4.51 -5.87 -7.11
CA TRP A 23 -5.60 -6.30 -8.00
C TRP A 23 -5.09 -6.57 -9.42
N PHE A 24 -4.04 -5.85 -9.84
CA PHE A 24 -3.38 -6.05 -11.12
C PHE A 24 -2.11 -6.90 -10.96
N PRO A 25 -1.93 -7.96 -11.75
CA PRO A 25 -0.68 -8.73 -11.73
C PRO A 25 0.51 -7.84 -12.12
N ALA A 26 1.66 -8.08 -11.49
CA ALA A 26 2.87 -7.32 -11.76
C ALA A 26 3.26 -7.45 -13.24
N PRO A 27 3.55 -6.34 -13.95
CA PRO A 27 3.97 -6.39 -15.34
C PRO A 27 5.30 -7.13 -15.47
N GLY A 28 5.38 -8.06 -16.44
CA GLY A 28 6.53 -8.95 -16.58
C GLY A 28 7.85 -8.24 -16.92
N GLN A 29 7.78 -7.09 -17.59
CA GLN A 29 8.95 -6.34 -18.09
C GLN A 29 8.63 -4.85 -18.28
N GLY A 30 9.66 -4.00 -18.13
CA GLY A 30 9.58 -2.55 -18.36
C GLY A 30 9.68 -1.67 -17.10
N PRO A 31 9.66 -0.34 -17.27
CA PRO A 31 9.86 0.63 -16.17
C PRO A 31 8.78 0.56 -15.08
N LEU A 32 7.58 0.09 -15.43
CA LEU A 32 6.49 -0.16 -14.47
C LEU A 32 6.85 -1.23 -13.43
N ARG A 33 7.63 -2.25 -13.79
CA ARG A 33 8.07 -3.29 -12.86
C ARG A 33 9.01 -2.72 -11.81
N GLN A 34 9.96 -1.89 -12.23
CA GLN A 34 10.90 -1.23 -11.32
C GLN A 34 10.18 -0.26 -10.37
N LEU A 35 9.18 0.47 -10.88
CA LEU A 35 8.34 1.33 -10.04
C LEU A 35 7.57 0.52 -9.00
N MET A 36 6.95 -0.59 -9.41
CA MET A 36 6.28 -1.50 -8.48
C MET A 36 7.25 -2.06 -7.46
N GLU A 37 8.43 -2.53 -7.86
CA GLU A 37 9.44 -3.09 -6.94
C GLU A 37 9.88 -2.09 -5.87
N VAL A 38 10.03 -0.81 -6.23
CA VAL A 38 10.28 0.28 -5.27
C VAL A 38 9.08 0.50 -4.34
N VAL A 39 7.86 0.54 -4.88
CA VAL A 39 6.65 0.64 -4.04
C VAL A 39 6.57 -0.56 -3.09
N TYR A 40 6.87 -1.76 -3.58
CA TYR A 40 6.85 -3.00 -2.81
C TYR A 40 7.91 -2.97 -1.70
N SER A 41 9.13 -2.54 -1.98
CA SER A 41 10.22 -2.48 -1.00
C SER A 41 9.96 -1.44 0.10
N VAL A 42 9.34 -0.31 -0.24
CA VAL A 42 8.97 0.72 0.74
C VAL A 42 7.76 0.30 1.58
N THR A 43 6.81 -0.43 1.00
CA THR A 43 5.60 -0.85 1.73
C THR A 43 5.77 -2.18 2.48
N GLU A 44 6.70 -3.04 2.07
CA GLU A 44 7.01 -4.30 2.75
C GLU A 44 7.35 -4.17 4.24
N PRO A 45 8.22 -3.27 4.72
CA PRO A 45 8.53 -3.17 6.14
C PRO A 45 7.29 -2.84 6.99
N VAL A 46 6.31 -2.13 6.42
CA VAL A 46 5.04 -1.80 7.08
C VAL A 46 4.05 -2.97 6.98
N LEU A 47 3.98 -3.63 5.82
CA LEU A 47 3.01 -4.69 5.56
C LEU A 47 3.43 -6.05 6.16
N ARG A 48 4.73 -6.34 6.30
CA ARG A 48 5.27 -7.58 6.88
C ARG A 48 4.69 -7.90 8.27
N PRO A 49 4.78 -7.00 9.26
CA PRO A 49 4.22 -7.26 10.58
C PRO A 49 2.70 -7.37 10.54
N LEU A 50 2.02 -6.55 9.71
CA LEU A 50 0.57 -6.65 9.53
C LEU A 50 0.15 -8.00 8.94
N ARG A 51 0.91 -8.56 7.99
CA ARG A 51 0.59 -9.84 7.34
C ARG A 51 0.77 -11.04 8.28
N SER A 52 1.57 -10.87 9.34
CA SER A 52 1.69 -11.85 10.43
C SER A 52 0.46 -11.85 11.34
N ILE A 53 -0.13 -10.67 11.58
CA ILE A 53 -1.31 -10.49 12.44
C ILE A 53 -2.60 -10.80 11.67
N ILE A 54 -2.67 -10.35 10.42
CA ILE A 54 -3.85 -10.43 9.56
C ILE A 54 -3.50 -11.39 8.44
N LYS A 55 -3.95 -12.64 8.59
CA LYS A 55 -3.80 -13.65 7.54
C LYS A 55 -4.45 -13.13 6.25
N PRO A 56 -3.77 -13.23 5.10
CA PRO A 56 -4.31 -12.76 3.82
C PRO A 56 -5.63 -13.47 3.52
N VAL A 57 -6.66 -12.70 3.16
CA VAL A 57 -7.98 -13.24 2.86
C VAL A 57 -7.96 -13.75 1.43
N ARG A 58 -7.90 -15.08 1.29
CA ARG A 58 -8.01 -15.75 -0.01
C ARG A 58 -9.49 -15.83 -0.39
N LEU A 59 -9.89 -15.05 -1.39
CA LEU A 59 -11.22 -15.15 -2.01
C LEU A 59 -11.09 -16.00 -3.27
N GLY A 60 -11.29 -17.32 -3.11
CA GLY A 60 -11.17 -18.30 -4.19
C GLY A 60 -9.73 -18.42 -4.71
N MET A 61 -9.53 -18.20 -6.02
CA MET A 61 -8.23 -18.27 -6.70
C MET A 61 -7.41 -16.98 -6.57
N VAL A 62 -8.00 -15.90 -6.02
CA VAL A 62 -7.37 -14.59 -5.89
C VAL A 62 -7.05 -14.33 -4.41
N GLY A 63 -5.77 -14.20 -4.11
CA GLY A 63 -5.32 -13.75 -2.79
C GLY A 63 -5.50 -12.24 -2.68
N LEU A 64 -6.54 -11.79 -1.97
CA LEU A 64 -6.76 -10.38 -1.67
C LEU A 64 -6.03 -10.05 -0.35
N ASP A 65 -4.89 -9.38 -0.49
CA ASP A 65 -4.21 -8.79 0.67
C ASP A 65 -5.05 -7.62 1.18
N LEU A 66 -5.72 -7.77 2.31
CA LEU A 66 -6.45 -6.68 2.99
C LEU A 66 -5.49 -5.72 3.72
N SER A 67 -4.24 -6.11 3.92
CA SER A 67 -3.23 -5.31 4.64
C SER A 67 -3.05 -3.89 4.06
N PRO A 68 -2.94 -3.66 2.73
CA PRO A 68 -2.83 -2.33 2.15
C PRO A 68 -4.07 -1.46 2.39
N ILE A 69 -5.27 -2.06 2.35
CA ILE A 69 -6.54 -1.34 2.60
C ILE A 69 -6.59 -0.83 4.04
N ILE A 70 -6.21 -1.67 5.00
CA ILE A 70 -6.19 -1.30 6.42
C ILE A 70 -5.22 -0.14 6.65
N VAL A 71 -4.00 -0.24 6.12
CA VAL A 71 -3.00 0.82 6.28
C VAL A 71 -3.47 2.12 5.60
N PHE A 72 -4.11 2.02 4.44
CA PHE A 72 -4.70 3.17 3.75
C PHE A 72 -5.78 3.87 4.58
N VAL A 73 -6.67 3.11 5.25
CA VAL A 73 -7.66 3.69 6.17
C VAL A 73 -6.98 4.39 7.35
N VAL A 74 -5.97 3.76 7.96
CA VAL A 74 -5.21 4.35 9.08
C VAL A 74 -4.54 5.65 8.66
N ILE A 75 -3.90 5.70 7.50
CA ILE A 75 -3.28 6.93 6.97
C ILE A 75 -4.33 8.00 6.71
N THR A 76 -5.46 7.64 6.12
CA THR A 76 -6.54 8.59 5.80
C THR A 76 -7.09 9.23 7.08
N VAL A 77 -7.26 8.44 8.15
CA VAL A 77 -7.68 8.94 9.47
C VAL A 77 -6.61 9.84 10.08
N LEU A 78 -5.34 9.43 10.07
CA LEU A 78 -4.23 10.26 10.56
C LEU A 78 -4.15 11.59 9.80
N GLN A 79 -4.27 11.56 8.48
CA GLN A 79 -4.24 12.75 7.65
C GLN A 79 -5.39 13.71 7.99
N ARG A 80 -6.59 13.20 8.26
CA ARG A 80 -7.72 14.03 8.71
C ARG A 80 -7.53 14.66 10.08
N ILE A 81 -6.75 14.04 10.97
CA ILE A 81 -6.49 14.54 12.32
C ILE A 81 -5.38 15.61 12.31
N PHE A 82 -4.38 15.47 11.44
CA PHE A 82 -3.15 16.26 11.49
C PHE A 82 -3.02 17.41 10.45
N CYS A 83 -3.97 17.60 9.51
CA CYS A 83 -3.83 18.57 8.39
C CYS A 83 -4.83 19.75 8.32
#